data_AF-A0A6B1GYG0-F1
#
_entry.id   AF-A0A6B1GYG0-F1
#
_cell.length_a   1.000
_cell.length_b   1.000
_cell.length_c   1.000
_cell.angle_alpha   90.00
_cell.angle_beta   90.00
_cell.angle_gamma   90.00
#
_symmetry.space_group_name_H-M   'P 1'
#
loop_
_entity.id
_entity.type
_entity.pdbx_description
1 polymer ?
#
loop_
_entity_poly.entity_id
_entity_poly.type
_entity_poly.pdbx_seq_one_letter_code
_entity_poly.pdbx_strand_id
1 'polypeptide(L)'
;MASAVLLAGLLVPLTATPAASEGTVEVRLKLPMRARIDLTGRDTLLPAPFLVVSQEGEGRIEGSDIDVQGEFERYLNKVLRRETDLRIVEAGRIDYPTYDLEMLARDEDFWRNLGESTQSDLILAGTLDFDIQDRSGYRTEEYISPFDGRTMYRQVLVEQTGFEYDIVVMVFDGSTGELIYNDNFKD
;
A
#
# COMPACT_ATOMS: atom_id res chain seq x y z
N MET A 1 78.67 -0.34 -52.33
CA MET A 1 79.46 -0.23 -51.08
C MET A 1 78.74 -0.99 -49.98
N ALA A 2 79.45 -1.93 -49.34
CA ALA A 2 79.23 -2.65 -48.07
C ALA A 2 77.82 -3.20 -47.74
N SER A 3 77.62 -4.53 -47.75
CA SER A 3 77.95 -5.53 -46.70
C SER A 3 76.81 -5.67 -45.68
N ALA A 4 76.05 -6.77 -45.64
CA ALA A 4 76.35 -8.13 -45.14
C ALA A 4 75.94 -8.34 -43.67
N VAL A 5 74.92 -9.20 -43.50
CA VAL A 5 74.76 -10.30 -42.51
C VAL A 5 75.15 -10.06 -41.04
N LEU A 6 74.20 -10.26 -40.11
CA LEU A 6 74.38 -11.23 -39.00
C LEU A 6 73.10 -11.50 -38.21
N LEU A 7 72.80 -12.81 -38.15
CA LEU A 7 71.88 -13.51 -37.26
C LEU A 7 72.46 -13.47 -35.83
N ALA A 8 71.66 -13.17 -34.81
CA ALA A 8 71.94 -13.58 -33.43
C ALA A 8 70.63 -13.65 -32.65
N GLY A 9 70.25 -14.85 -32.25
CA GLY A 9 69.08 -15.09 -31.41
C GLY A 9 69.27 -14.58 -29.99
N LEU A 10 68.16 -14.24 -29.34
CA LEU A 10 68.14 -14.09 -27.89
C LEU A 10 66.80 -14.57 -27.31
N LEU A 11 66.96 -15.54 -26.42
CA LEU A 11 66.05 -16.08 -25.41
C LEU A 11 64.77 -15.27 -25.10
N VAL A 12 63.65 -15.99 -25.11
CA VAL A 12 62.40 -15.61 -24.45
C VAL A 12 62.56 -15.77 -22.92
N PRO A 13 62.25 -14.74 -22.10
CA PRO A 13 61.81 -14.96 -20.74
C PRO A 13 60.27 -14.94 -20.70
N LEU A 14 59.74 -16.07 -20.28
CA LEU A 14 58.36 -16.27 -19.84
C LEU A 14 58.12 -15.46 -18.56
N THR A 15 57.44 -14.32 -18.62
CA THR A 15 56.96 -13.66 -17.40
C THR A 15 55.58 -13.02 -17.56
N ALA A 16 54.65 -13.58 -16.78
CA ALA A 16 53.47 -12.95 -16.17
C ALA A 16 52.37 -12.42 -17.11
N THR A 17 51.37 -13.27 -17.34
CA THR A 17 49.99 -12.85 -17.58
C THR A 17 49.48 -12.03 -16.37
N PRO A 18 48.93 -10.81 -16.55
CA PRO A 18 48.18 -10.17 -15.50
C PRO A 18 46.86 -10.91 -15.34
N ALA A 19 46.59 -11.36 -14.11
CA ALA A 19 45.31 -11.91 -13.70
C ALA A 19 44.20 -10.94 -14.08
N ALA A 20 43.23 -11.41 -14.87
CA ALA A 20 41.96 -10.73 -15.01
C ALA A 20 41.32 -10.70 -13.62
N SER A 21 41.33 -9.53 -12.98
CA SER A 21 40.56 -9.30 -11.77
C SER A 21 39.09 -9.40 -12.16
N GLU A 22 38.47 -10.52 -11.83
CA GLU A 22 37.05 -10.76 -11.90
C GLU A 22 36.37 -9.91 -10.80
N GLY A 23 36.35 -8.60 -11.02
CA GLY A 23 35.71 -7.64 -10.14
C GLY A 23 34.21 -7.69 -10.39
N THR A 24 33.46 -8.35 -9.51
CA THR A 24 32.00 -8.31 -9.55
C THR A 24 31.55 -6.90 -9.22
N VAL A 25 30.95 -6.20 -10.20
CA VAL A 25 30.32 -4.89 -9.98
C VAL A 25 28.90 -5.15 -9.52
N GLU A 26 28.63 -4.96 -8.23
CA GLU A 26 27.28 -5.07 -7.67
C GLU A 26 26.46 -3.84 -8.08
N VAL A 27 25.66 -3.99 -9.14
CA VAL A 27 24.74 -2.94 -9.61
C VAL A 27 23.40 -3.12 -8.89
N ARG A 28 23.11 -2.25 -7.91
CA ARG A 28 21.78 -2.18 -7.28
C ARG A 28 20.77 -1.55 -8.25
N LEU A 29 20.16 -2.37 -9.09
CA LEU A 29 19.04 -1.97 -9.92
C LEU A 29 17.79 -1.80 -9.04
N LYS A 30 17.43 -0.56 -8.70
CA LYS A 30 16.04 -0.25 -8.36
C LYS A 30 15.25 -0.31 -9.67
N LEU A 31 14.71 -1.49 -9.99
CA LEU A 31 13.78 -1.62 -11.11
C LEU A 31 12.59 -0.68 -10.81
N PRO A 32 12.31 0.32 -11.67
CA PRO A 32 11.14 1.15 -11.47
C PRO A 32 9.92 0.24 -11.57
N MET A 33 9.22 0.07 -10.46
CA MET A 33 7.86 -0.45 -10.53
C MET A 33 7.08 0.51 -11.43
N ARG A 34 6.38 -0.01 -12.45
CA ARG A 34 5.52 0.86 -13.26
C ARG A 34 4.56 1.56 -12.32
N ALA A 35 4.58 2.89 -12.34
CA ALA A 35 3.59 3.67 -11.65
C ALA A 35 2.22 3.21 -12.15
N ARG A 36 1.34 2.82 -11.23
CA ARG A 36 -0.01 2.37 -11.56
C ARG A 36 -0.90 3.54 -12.00
N ILE A 37 -0.47 4.76 -11.70
CA ILE A 37 -1.14 6.03 -11.99
C ILE A 37 -0.06 6.98 -12.51
N ASP A 38 -0.32 7.66 -13.63
CA ASP A 38 0.55 8.73 -14.12
C ASP A 38 0.30 9.99 -13.30
N LEU A 39 1.33 10.53 -12.65
CA LEU A 39 1.22 11.75 -11.85
C LEU A 39 1.78 12.98 -12.59
N THR A 40 2.21 12.82 -13.84
CA THR A 40 2.83 13.91 -14.61
C THR A 40 1.84 15.07 -14.78
N GLY A 41 2.18 16.24 -14.25
CA GLY A 41 1.35 17.44 -14.32
C GLY A 41 0.15 17.44 -13.36
N ARG A 42 0.12 16.55 -12.38
CA ARG A 42 -0.89 16.48 -11.33
C ARG A 42 -0.24 16.84 -10.00
N ASP A 43 -0.71 17.91 -9.38
CA ASP A 43 -0.12 18.47 -8.17
C ASP A 43 -1.05 18.33 -6.95
N THR A 44 -2.31 17.98 -7.17
CA THR A 44 -3.37 18.10 -6.15
C THR A 44 -4.24 16.85 -6.08
N LEU A 45 -4.57 16.44 -4.85
CA LEU A 45 -5.38 15.26 -4.57
C LEU A 45 -6.47 15.59 -3.55
N LEU A 46 -7.72 15.27 -3.90
CA LEU A 46 -8.86 15.31 -3.00
C LEU A 46 -9.17 13.91 -2.46
N PRO A 47 -8.84 13.56 -1.22
CA PRO A 47 -9.41 12.42 -0.53
C PRO A 47 -10.87 12.70 -0.16
N ALA A 48 -11.80 12.19 -0.96
CA ALA A 48 -13.23 12.26 -0.72
C ALA A 48 -13.64 11.28 0.41
N PRO A 49 -14.73 11.55 1.16
CA PRO A 49 -15.17 10.68 2.23
C PRO A 49 -15.52 9.28 1.71
N PHE A 50 -14.99 8.24 2.36
CA PHE A 50 -15.23 6.85 1.93
C PHE A 50 -16.64 6.42 2.31
N LEU A 51 -17.35 5.75 1.40
CA LEU A 51 -18.69 5.25 1.67
C LEU A 51 -18.62 3.99 2.53
N VAL A 52 -19.27 3.99 3.70
CA VAL A 52 -19.34 2.81 4.56
C VAL A 52 -20.43 1.87 4.06
N VAL A 53 -20.08 0.61 3.78
CA VAL A 53 -21.01 -0.36 3.15
C VAL A 53 -21.72 -1.26 4.18
N SER A 54 -21.23 -1.35 5.41
CA SER A 54 -21.75 -2.28 6.42
C SER A 54 -22.69 -1.66 7.47
N GLN A 55 -23.92 -2.19 7.50
CA GLN A 55 -24.76 -2.36 8.69
C GLN A 55 -25.47 -3.73 8.60
N GLU A 56 -24.74 -4.85 8.56
CA GLU A 56 -25.39 -6.17 8.68
C GLU A 56 -24.41 -7.24 9.17
N GLY A 57 -24.39 -7.46 10.48
CA GLY A 57 -23.55 -8.48 11.12
C GLY A 57 -23.17 -8.10 12.54
N GLU A 58 -23.84 -8.72 13.50
CA GLU A 58 -23.34 -9.01 14.85
C GLU A 58 -22.76 -7.86 15.69
N GLY A 59 -23.63 -7.29 16.54
CA GLY A 59 -23.24 -6.80 17.86
C GLY A 59 -22.43 -5.52 17.85
N ARG A 60 -23.12 -4.39 18.11
CA ARG A 60 -22.47 -3.27 18.79
C ARG A 60 -21.72 -3.83 19.99
N ILE A 61 -20.39 -3.87 19.94
CA ILE A 61 -19.61 -4.13 21.14
C ILE A 61 -19.89 -2.93 22.06
N GLU A 62 -20.65 -3.17 23.13
CA GLU A 62 -20.86 -2.19 24.18
C GLU A 62 -19.49 -1.77 24.73
N GLY A 63 -19.04 -0.56 24.41
CA GLY A 63 -17.85 0.00 25.04
C GLY A 63 -17.01 0.98 24.21
N SER A 64 -17.18 1.06 22.89
CA SER A 64 -16.45 2.06 22.11
C SER A 64 -17.25 2.52 20.89
N ASP A 65 -17.75 3.75 20.96
CA ASP A 65 -18.32 4.52 19.85
C ASP A 65 -17.19 4.94 18.89
N ILE A 66 -16.48 3.96 18.32
CA ILE A 66 -15.37 4.21 17.40
C ILE A 66 -15.97 4.59 16.05
N ASP A 67 -15.78 5.85 15.67
CA ASP A 67 -16.01 6.32 14.30
C ASP A 67 -14.94 5.73 13.37
N VAL A 68 -15.19 4.52 12.88
CA VAL A 68 -14.27 3.78 12.00
C VAL A 68 -13.99 4.58 10.72
N GLN A 69 -15.01 5.22 10.15
CA GLN A 69 -14.88 6.05 8.95
C GLN A 69 -13.95 7.23 9.22
N GLY A 70 -14.21 8.00 10.27
CA GLY A 70 -13.40 9.15 10.64
C GLY A 70 -11.95 8.78 10.98
N GLU A 71 -11.72 7.66 11.66
CA GLU A 71 -10.36 7.19 11.96
C GLU A 71 -9.63 6.68 10.71
N PHE A 72 -10.33 6.00 9.81
CA PHE A 72 -9.77 5.60 8.51
C PHE A 72 -9.38 6.84 7.69
N GLU A 73 -10.28 7.82 7.55
CA GLU A 73 -10.01 9.06 6.82
C GLU A 73 -8.86 9.86 7.43
N ARG A 74 -8.79 9.94 8.77
CA ARG A 74 -7.68 10.56 9.50
C ARG A 74 -6.37 9.88 9.16
N TYR A 75 -6.35 8.54 9.20
CA TYR A 75 -5.15 7.76 8.91
C TYR A 75 -4.74 7.90 7.44
N LEU A 76 -5.68 7.77 6.51
CA LEU A 76 -5.45 7.92 5.08
C LEU A 76 -4.85 9.29 4.76
N ASN A 77 -5.44 10.37 5.27
CA ASN A 77 -4.90 11.72 5.10
C ASN A 77 -3.47 11.85 5.64
N LYS A 78 -3.18 11.25 6.80
CA LYS A 78 -1.84 11.24 7.38
C LYS A 78 -0.83 10.49 6.50
N VAL A 79 -1.22 9.36 5.93
CA VAL A 79 -0.38 8.57 5.01
C VAL A 79 -0.15 9.35 3.71
N LEU A 80 -1.20 9.89 3.10
CA LEU A 80 -1.08 10.67 1.85
C LEU A 80 -0.15 11.87 2.00
N ARG A 81 -0.27 12.62 3.10
CA ARG A 81 0.62 13.77 3.39
C ARG A 81 2.08 13.37 3.66
N ARG A 82 2.33 12.11 4.02
CA ARG A 82 3.68 11.60 4.36
C ARG A 82 4.36 10.94 3.17
N GLU A 83 3.59 10.17 2.39
CA GLU A 83 4.12 9.28 1.35
C GLU A 83 3.97 9.87 -0.06
N THR A 84 3.29 11.01 -0.22
CA THR A 84 3.10 11.68 -1.51
C THR A 84 3.56 13.14 -1.45
N ASP A 85 4.01 13.67 -2.58
CA ASP A 85 4.33 15.09 -2.77
C ASP A 85 3.12 15.92 -3.22
N LEU A 86 1.94 15.29 -3.37
CA LEU A 86 0.72 15.94 -3.82
C LEU A 86 0.16 16.86 -2.73
N ARG A 87 -0.36 18.02 -3.11
CA ARG A 87 -1.11 18.91 -2.22
C ARG A 87 -2.46 18.28 -1.92
N ILE A 88 -2.63 17.85 -0.68
CA ILE A 88 -3.89 17.26 -0.21
C ILE A 88 -4.93 18.37 0.02
N VAL A 89 -6.01 18.33 -0.74
CA VAL A 89 -7.16 19.23 -0.62
C VAL A 89 -8.11 18.66 0.44
N GLU A 90 -8.55 19.50 1.38
CA GLU A 90 -9.51 19.03 2.39
C GLU A 90 -10.89 18.87 1.76
N ALA A 91 -11.45 17.66 1.89
CA ALA A 91 -12.83 17.43 1.49
C ALA A 91 -13.78 18.14 2.46
N GLY A 92 -14.66 18.97 1.90
CA GLY A 92 -15.86 19.43 2.59
C GLY A 92 -16.91 18.33 2.63
N ARG A 93 -18.15 18.71 2.93
CA ARG A 93 -19.30 17.81 2.72
C ARG A 93 -19.45 17.56 1.21
N ILE A 94 -19.52 16.28 0.83
CA ILE A 94 -19.79 15.85 -0.53
C ILE A 94 -21.15 15.16 -0.54
N ASP A 95 -22.08 15.70 -1.34
CA ASP A 95 -23.41 15.12 -1.53
C ASP A 95 -23.34 14.15 -2.72
N TYR A 96 -23.05 12.88 -2.43
CA TYR A 96 -22.96 11.85 -3.46
C TYR A 96 -24.31 11.62 -4.15
N PRO A 97 -24.33 11.45 -5.49
CA PRO A 97 -25.56 11.23 -6.25
C PRO A 97 -26.18 9.85 -5.97
N THR A 98 -25.36 8.90 -5.53
CA THR A 98 -25.74 7.52 -5.20
C THR A 98 -24.72 6.92 -4.22
N TYR A 99 -25.16 5.91 -3.48
CA TYR A 99 -24.31 5.08 -2.60
C TYR A 99 -23.99 3.71 -3.23
N ASP A 100 -24.56 3.42 -4.39
CA ASP A 100 -24.17 2.28 -5.20
C ASP A 100 -22.82 2.55 -5.86
N LEU A 101 -21.80 1.76 -5.49
CA LEU A 101 -20.43 1.97 -5.93
C LEU A 101 -20.28 1.88 -7.46
N GLU A 102 -20.97 0.95 -8.10
CA GLU A 102 -20.87 0.75 -9.55
C GLU A 102 -21.49 1.91 -10.32
N MET A 103 -22.63 2.42 -9.84
CA MET A 103 -23.27 3.59 -10.42
C MET A 103 -22.42 4.84 -10.18
N LEU A 104 -21.91 5.03 -8.96
CA LEU A 104 -21.09 6.17 -8.61
C LEU A 104 -19.79 6.22 -9.43
N ALA A 105 -19.13 5.08 -9.63
CA ALA A 105 -17.91 4.98 -10.42
C ALA A 105 -18.09 5.37 -11.90
N ARG A 106 -19.32 5.33 -12.42
CA ARG A 106 -19.65 5.68 -13.82
C ARG A 106 -20.15 7.12 -13.98
N ASP A 107 -20.36 7.86 -12.89
CA ASP A 107 -20.87 9.23 -12.94
C ASP A 107 -19.72 10.24 -13.17
N GLU A 108 -19.19 10.25 -14.40
CA GLU A 108 -18.09 11.14 -14.80
C GLU A 108 -18.46 12.62 -14.60
N ASP A 109 -19.71 12.99 -14.84
CA ASP A 109 -20.18 14.36 -14.69
C ASP A 109 -20.08 14.82 -13.22
N PHE A 110 -20.48 13.98 -12.28
CA PHE A 110 -20.30 14.27 -10.85
C PHE A 110 -18.82 14.46 -10.48
N TRP A 111 -17.96 13.52 -10.88
CA TRP A 111 -16.54 13.58 -10.53
C TRP A 111 -15.82 14.77 -11.16
N ARG A 112 -16.14 15.10 -12.42
CA ARG A 112 -15.61 16.29 -13.09
C ARG A 112 -16.04 17.57 -12.38
N ASN A 113 -17.32 17.70 -12.04
CA ASN A 113 -17.84 18.87 -11.31
C ASN A 113 -17.18 19.01 -9.93
N LEU A 114 -16.94 17.89 -9.24
CA LEU A 114 -16.25 17.87 -7.96
C LEU A 114 -14.77 18.29 -8.12
N GLY A 115 -14.07 17.80 -9.13
CA GLY A 115 -12.69 18.20 -9.44
C GLY A 115 -12.57 19.67 -9.79
N GLU A 116 -13.47 20.20 -10.62
CA GLU A 116 -13.52 21.61 -10.97
C GLU A 116 -13.79 22.51 -9.75
N SER A 117 -14.79 22.16 -8.94
CA SER A 117 -15.18 22.98 -7.77
C SER A 117 -14.15 22.98 -6.65
N THR A 118 -13.38 21.90 -6.51
CA THR A 118 -12.31 21.76 -5.51
C THR A 118 -10.93 22.11 -6.04
N GLN A 119 -10.81 22.34 -7.35
CA GLN A 119 -9.54 22.56 -8.05
C GLN A 119 -8.54 21.42 -7.77
N SER A 120 -9.02 20.18 -7.95
CA SER A 120 -8.26 18.96 -7.69
C SER A 120 -7.96 18.23 -9.00
N ASP A 121 -6.71 17.85 -9.22
CA ASP A 121 -6.27 17.10 -10.40
C ASP A 121 -6.66 15.63 -10.28
N LEU A 122 -6.70 15.12 -9.06
CA LEU A 122 -7.08 13.76 -8.71
C LEU A 122 -8.11 13.75 -7.59
N ILE A 123 -9.03 12.80 -7.66
CA ILE A 123 -10.00 12.52 -6.60
C ILE A 123 -9.81 11.08 -6.18
N LEU A 124 -9.54 10.86 -4.89
CA LEU A 124 -9.46 9.55 -4.26
C LEU A 124 -10.78 9.31 -3.53
N ALA A 125 -11.51 8.27 -3.91
CA ALA A 125 -12.75 7.87 -3.27
C ALA A 125 -12.80 6.35 -3.13
N GLY A 126 -13.84 5.84 -2.49
CA GLY A 126 -13.94 4.40 -2.28
C GLY A 126 -15.02 3.99 -1.31
N THR A 127 -15.01 2.70 -1.00
CA THR A 127 -15.85 2.11 0.03
C THR A 127 -15.00 1.52 1.15
N LEU A 128 -15.55 1.53 2.35
CA LEU A 128 -14.99 0.89 3.53
C LEU A 128 -16.04 -0.05 4.11
N ASP A 129 -15.73 -1.33 4.14
CA ASP A 129 -16.44 -2.33 4.93
C ASP A 129 -15.50 -2.80 6.05
N PHE A 130 -15.99 -2.76 7.28
CA PHE A 130 -15.22 -3.11 8.46
C PHE A 130 -16.09 -3.94 9.40
N ASP A 131 -15.56 -5.09 9.80
CA ASP A 131 -16.25 -6.01 10.68
C ASP A 131 -15.37 -6.42 11.88
N ILE A 132 -16.00 -6.52 13.05
CA ILE A 132 -15.33 -6.91 14.28
C ILE A 132 -15.73 -8.33 14.64
N GLN A 133 -14.74 -9.22 14.63
CA GLN A 133 -14.96 -10.64 14.82
C GLN A 133 -14.55 -11.06 16.24
N ASP A 134 -15.41 -11.77 16.96
CA ASP A 134 -15.02 -12.43 18.20
C ASP A 134 -14.23 -13.71 17.87
N ARG A 135 -12.92 -13.68 18.12
CA ARG A 135 -11.99 -14.80 17.93
C ARG A 135 -11.61 -15.45 19.26
N SER A 136 -12.41 -15.25 20.31
CA SER A 136 -12.17 -15.83 21.62
C SER A 136 -12.20 -17.36 21.59
N GLY A 137 -11.28 -18.00 22.29
CA GLY A 137 -11.15 -19.46 22.29
C GLY A 137 -10.31 -20.02 23.43
N TYR A 138 -10.40 -21.33 23.65
CA TYR A 138 -9.58 -22.01 24.64
C TYR A 138 -8.23 -22.38 24.06
N ARG A 139 -7.15 -21.93 24.71
CA ARG A 139 -5.77 -22.30 24.40
C ARG A 139 -5.21 -23.23 25.46
N THR A 140 -4.54 -24.30 25.02
CA THR A 140 -3.80 -25.19 25.92
C THR A 140 -2.45 -24.57 26.25
N GLU A 141 -2.18 -24.33 27.53
CA GLU A 141 -0.91 -23.82 28.04
C GLU A 141 -0.23 -24.82 28.95
N GLU A 142 1.11 -24.84 28.93
CA GLU A 142 1.91 -25.53 29.94
C GLU A 142 1.86 -24.76 31.26
N TYR A 143 1.53 -25.49 32.32
CA TYR A 143 1.43 -24.99 33.68
C TYR A 143 2.31 -25.86 34.58
N ILE A 144 3.25 -25.23 35.27
CA ILE A 144 4.07 -25.91 36.27
C ILE A 144 3.32 -25.88 37.59
N SER A 145 2.94 -27.05 38.10
CA SER A 145 2.25 -27.17 39.38
C SER A 145 3.14 -26.66 40.52
N PRO A 146 2.68 -25.70 41.35
CA PRO A 146 3.46 -25.15 42.46
C PRO A 146 3.60 -26.14 43.62
N PHE A 147 2.84 -27.24 43.61
CA PHE A 147 2.84 -28.24 44.68
C PHE A 147 3.90 -29.33 44.47
N ASP A 148 4.20 -29.69 43.22
CA ASP A 148 5.06 -30.83 42.89
C ASP A 148 5.99 -30.61 41.69
N GLY A 149 5.98 -29.43 41.06
CA GLY A 149 6.89 -29.04 39.98
C GLY A 149 6.65 -29.74 38.64
N ARG A 150 5.56 -30.50 38.51
CA ARG A 150 5.24 -31.21 37.27
C ARG A 150 4.63 -30.27 36.24
N THR A 151 5.03 -30.42 34.98
CA THR A 151 4.37 -29.77 33.84
C THR A 151 3.03 -30.45 33.59
N MET A 152 1.96 -29.67 33.64
CA MET A 152 0.60 -30.06 33.29
C MET A 152 0.10 -29.16 32.16
N TYR A 153 -0.94 -29.60 31.46
CA TYR A 153 -1.62 -28.78 30.47
C TYR A 153 -2.93 -28.25 31.05
N ARG A 154 -3.18 -26.94 30.95
CA ARG A 154 -4.46 -26.33 31.31
C ARG A 154 -5.08 -25.63 30.11
N GLN A 155 -6.41 -25.65 30.04
CA GLN A 155 -7.14 -24.82 29.09
C GLN A 155 -7.34 -23.44 29.71
N VAL A 156 -6.96 -22.39 28.99
CA VAL A 156 -7.19 -21.00 29.37
C VAL A 156 -8.06 -20.38 28.29
N LEU A 157 -9.15 -19.71 28.69
CA LEU A 157 -9.92 -18.88 27.77
C LEU A 157 -9.07 -17.67 27.40
N VAL A 158 -8.83 -17.48 26.11
CA VAL A 158 -8.16 -16.30 25.57
C VAL A 158 -9.20 -15.51 24.80
N GLU A 159 -9.43 -14.28 25.23
CA GLU A 159 -10.27 -13.34 24.49
C GLU A 159 -9.43 -12.70 23.38
N GLN A 160 -9.91 -12.78 22.14
CA GLN A 160 -9.25 -12.18 21.00
C GLN A 160 -10.28 -11.50 20.11
N THR A 161 -10.01 -10.26 19.75
CA THR A 161 -10.80 -9.52 18.76
C THR A 161 -10.07 -9.58 17.42
N GLY A 162 -10.74 -10.10 16.41
CA GLY A 162 -10.33 -10.01 15.01
C GLY A 162 -10.93 -8.77 14.36
N PHE A 163 -10.24 -8.25 13.35
CA PHE A 163 -10.73 -7.17 12.50
C PHE A 163 -10.62 -7.65 11.06
N GLU A 164 -11.71 -7.55 10.32
CA GLU A 164 -11.75 -7.81 8.88
C GLU A 164 -12.06 -6.49 8.17
N TYR A 165 -11.36 -6.25 7.07
CA TYR A 165 -11.57 -5.05 6.25
C TYR A 165 -11.67 -5.39 4.78
N ASP A 166 -12.61 -4.75 4.08
CA ASP A 166 -12.76 -4.76 2.62
C ASP A 166 -12.84 -3.31 2.14
N ILE A 167 -11.75 -2.84 1.53
CA ILE A 167 -11.59 -1.45 1.11
C ILE A 167 -11.48 -1.43 -0.40
N VAL A 168 -12.45 -0.78 -1.06
CA VAL A 168 -12.35 -0.48 -2.48
C VAL A 168 -11.81 0.93 -2.64
N VAL A 169 -10.77 1.08 -3.45
CA VAL A 169 -10.11 2.36 -3.72
C VAL A 169 -10.26 2.70 -5.19
N MET A 170 -10.77 3.90 -5.46
CA MET A 170 -10.93 4.44 -6.80
C MET A 170 -10.21 5.79 -6.91
N VAL A 171 -9.55 6.03 -8.04
CA VAL A 171 -8.98 7.33 -8.37
C VAL A 171 -9.59 7.82 -9.67
N PHE A 172 -10.08 9.06 -9.62
CA PHE A 172 -10.64 9.75 -10.77
C PHE A 172 -9.75 10.91 -11.20
N ASP A 173 -9.69 11.16 -12.50
CA ASP A 173 -9.13 12.40 -13.04
C ASP A 173 -10.12 13.55 -12.76
N GLY A 174 -9.67 14.60 -12.09
CA GLY A 174 -10.55 15.69 -11.69
C GLY A 174 -10.98 16.61 -12.84
N SER A 175 -10.31 16.55 -13.99
CA SER A 175 -10.66 17.35 -15.17
C SER A 175 -11.65 16.67 -16.10
N THR A 176 -11.63 15.34 -16.17
CA THR A 176 -12.52 14.57 -17.05
C THR A 176 -13.61 13.84 -16.28
N GLY A 177 -13.37 13.48 -15.01
CA GLY A 177 -14.20 12.58 -14.21
C GLY A 177 -13.93 11.09 -14.48
N GLU A 178 -12.95 10.77 -15.33
CA GLU A 178 -12.63 9.39 -15.72
C GLU A 178 -12.03 8.60 -14.55
N LEU A 179 -12.50 7.36 -14.35
CA LEU A 179 -11.89 6.41 -13.43
C LEU A 179 -10.56 5.90 -13.99
N ILE A 180 -9.44 6.33 -13.40
CA ILE A 180 -8.09 5.98 -13.87
C ILE A 180 -7.43 4.85 -13.06
N TYR A 181 -7.96 4.57 -11.86
CA TYR A 181 -7.48 3.47 -11.01
C TYR A 181 -8.62 2.89 -10.18
N ASN A 182 -8.63 1.56 -10.05
CA ASN A 182 -9.52 0.84 -9.15
C ASN A 182 -8.80 -0.39 -8.60
N ASP A 183 -8.86 -0.60 -7.29
CA ASP A 183 -8.31 -1.79 -6.63
C ASP A 183 -9.14 -2.12 -5.37
N ASN A 184 -9.10 -3.38 -4.96
CA ASN A 184 -9.77 -3.86 -3.75
C ASN A 184 -8.72 -4.48 -2.82
N PHE A 185 -8.75 -4.07 -1.55
CA PHE A 185 -7.88 -4.55 -0.48
C PHE A 185 -8.70 -5.27 0.59
N LYS A 186 -8.39 -6.55 0.82
CA LYS A 186 -9.04 -7.38 1.85
C LYS A 186 -8.02 -8.07 2.75
N ASP A 187 -8.33 -8.22 4.03
CA ASP A 187 -7.56 -9.00 5.03
C ASP A 187 -8.44 -9.39 6.24
#